data_AF-A0A960TSB9-F1
#
_entry.id   AF-A0A960TSB9-F1
#
_cell.length_a   1.000
_cell.length_b   1.000
_cell.length_c   1.000
_cell.angle_alpha   90.00
_cell.angle_beta   90.00
_cell.angle_gamma   90.00
#
_symmetry.space_group_name_H-M   'P 1'
#
loop_
_entity.id
_entity.type
_entity.pdbx_description
1 polymer ?
#
loop_
_entity_poly.entity_id
_entity_poly.type
_entity_poly.pdbx_seq_one_letter_code
_entity_poly.pdbx_strand_id
1 'polypeptide(L)'
;MSESANDKIYHVGTLFRDGEKKLLFLKRSGPETYQWFEGDTPTSVKGITPEEACRLARKEWKRESFTPLFCGSRFTLPERDEHGSFALFHQMGASYDSMNGIYYDDELGFSCIVKNASKEALELWRALQ
;
A
#
# COMPACT_ATOMS: atom_id res chain seq x y z
N MET A 1 -9.42 23.90 14.00
CA MET A 1 -8.47 22.86 14.42
C MET A 1 -8.91 21.58 13.75
N SER A 2 -8.41 21.30 12.54
CA SER A 2 -8.74 20.08 11.80
C SER A 2 -7.60 19.10 12.01
N GLU A 3 -7.81 18.17 12.95
CA GLU A 3 -6.90 17.05 13.20
C GLU A 3 -6.60 16.30 11.90
N SER A 4 -5.31 16.05 11.69
CA SER A 4 -4.67 15.27 10.64
C SER A 4 -5.08 13.80 10.68
N ALA A 5 -6.35 13.52 10.40
CA ALA A 5 -6.95 12.20 10.61
C ALA A 5 -6.68 11.17 9.49
N ASN A 6 -5.75 11.40 8.55
CA ASN A 6 -5.52 10.40 7.49
C ASN A 6 -4.09 10.32 6.94
N ASP A 7 -3.10 10.31 7.81
CA ASP A 7 -1.71 10.00 7.41
C ASP A 7 -1.44 8.50 7.20
N LYS A 8 -2.48 7.66 7.31
CA LYS A 8 -2.35 6.22 7.04
C LYS A 8 -1.94 6.02 5.58
N ILE A 9 -0.74 5.49 5.39
CA ILE A 9 -0.23 5.05 4.09
C ILE A 9 -0.82 3.68 3.80
N TYR A 10 -1.71 3.62 2.80
CA TYR A 10 -2.32 2.36 2.35
C TYR A 10 -1.34 1.56 1.50
N HIS A 11 -0.66 2.22 0.56
CA HIS A 11 0.32 1.56 -0.30
C HIS A 11 1.43 2.51 -0.72
N VAL A 12 2.49 1.95 -1.27
CA VAL A 12 3.65 2.69 -1.74
C VAL A 12 3.94 2.28 -3.17
N GLY A 13 4.39 3.24 -3.97
CA GLY A 13 4.87 3.00 -5.32
C GLY A 13 6.09 3.87 -5.59
N THR A 14 6.78 3.54 -6.67
CA THR A 14 7.96 4.28 -7.10
C THR A 14 7.79 4.69 -8.54
N LEU A 15 8.15 5.93 -8.88
CA LEU A 15 8.24 6.40 -10.26
C LEU A 15 9.68 6.75 -10.60
N PHE A 16 10.04 6.68 -11.87
CA PHE A 16 11.33 7.12 -12.38
C PHE A 16 11.13 8.34 -13.28
N ARG A 17 11.56 9.51 -12.80
CA ARG A 17 11.42 10.80 -13.49
C ARG A 17 12.74 11.56 -13.41
N ASP A 18 13.16 12.13 -14.53
CA ASP A 18 14.40 12.92 -14.65
C ASP A 18 15.68 12.17 -14.18
N GLY A 19 15.71 10.85 -14.36
CA GLY A 19 16.85 10.02 -13.95
C GLY A 19 16.85 9.63 -12.47
N GLU A 20 15.83 10.03 -11.70
CA GLU A 20 15.72 9.75 -10.27
C GLU A 20 14.50 8.89 -9.94
N LYS A 21 14.67 7.99 -8.96
CA LYS A 21 13.58 7.23 -8.38
C LYS A 21 12.87 8.08 -7.33
N LYS A 22 11.61 8.40 -7.55
CA LYS A 22 10.74 9.14 -6.62
C LYS A 22 9.78 8.16 -5.93
N LEU A 23 9.52 8.42 -4.66
CA LEU A 23 8.61 7.62 -3.84
C LEU A 23 7.22 8.27 -3.83
N LEU A 24 6.19 7.44 -3.97
CA LEU A 24 4.80 7.86 -3.93
C LEU A 24 4.05 7.11 -2.82
N PHE A 25 3.18 7.84 -2.13
CA PHE A 25 2.36 7.31 -1.05
C PHE A 25 0.89 7.34 -1.44
N LEU A 26 0.24 6.20 -1.36
CA LEU A 26 -1.21 6.10 -1.51
C LEU A 26 -1.85 6.32 -0.15
N LYS A 27 -2.59 7.40 0.00
CA LYS A 27 -3.32 7.75 1.23
C LYS A 27 -4.82 7.84 0.92
N ARG A 28 -5.65 7.69 1.96
CA ARG A 28 -7.09 7.95 1.83
C ARG A 28 -7.31 9.46 1.87
N SER A 29 -7.94 10.00 0.83
CA SER A 29 -8.17 11.44 0.63
C SER A 29 -9.64 11.86 0.79
N GLY A 30 -10.54 10.89 0.94
CA GLY A 30 -11.97 11.09 1.19
C GLY A 30 -12.64 9.83 1.73
N PRO A 31 -13.96 9.85 1.98
CA PRO A 31 -14.69 8.70 2.51
C PRO A 31 -14.54 7.44 1.65
N GLU A 32 -14.48 7.56 0.33
CA GLU A 32 -14.37 6.42 -0.59
C GLU A 32 -13.31 6.69 -1.66
N THR A 33 -12.23 7.38 -1.30
CA THR A 33 -11.25 7.84 -2.28
C THR A 33 -9.83 7.70 -1.78
N TYR A 34 -9.01 7.10 -2.62
CA TYR A 34 -7.58 6.90 -2.42
C TYR A 34 -6.82 7.71 -3.46
N GLN A 35 -5.79 8.43 -3.02
CA GLN A 35 -5.04 9.34 -3.88
C GLN A 35 -3.54 9.16 -3.64
N TRP A 36 -2.77 9.22 -4.72
CA TRP A 36 -1.32 9.19 -4.67
C TRP A 36 -0.75 10.57 -4.34
N PHE A 37 0.29 10.59 -3.52
CA PHE A 37 1.04 11.77 -3.09
C PHE A 37 2.53 11.58 -3.38
N GLU A 38 3.19 12.65 -3.81
CA GLU A 38 4.66 12.76 -3.86
C GLU A 38 5.11 13.62 -2.68
N GLY A 39 5.65 12.98 -1.63
CA GLY A 39 5.78 13.62 -0.32
C GLY A 39 4.41 14.04 0.21
N ASP A 40 4.23 15.34 0.47
CA ASP A 40 2.96 15.92 0.91
C ASP A 40 2.11 16.48 -0.25
N THR A 41 2.60 16.39 -1.49
CA THR A 41 1.91 16.98 -2.64
C THR A 41 0.94 15.97 -3.28
N PRO A 42 -0.38 16.26 -3.30
CA PRO A 42 -1.35 15.38 -3.96
C PRO A 42 -1.16 15.36 -5.48
N THR A 43 -1.21 14.18 -6.08
CA THR A 43 -1.20 14.01 -7.55
C THR A 43 -2.62 14.00 -8.13
N SER A 44 -2.77 14.03 -9.45
CA SER A 44 -4.07 13.89 -10.12
C SER A 44 -4.67 12.47 -10.04
N VAL A 45 -3.88 11.45 -9.69
CA VAL A 45 -4.31 10.05 -9.74
C VAL A 45 -5.07 9.67 -8.46
N LYS A 46 -6.34 9.31 -8.63
CA LYS A 46 -7.24 8.86 -7.57
C LYS A 46 -8.01 7.62 -8.00
N GLY A 47 -8.41 6.77 -7.05
CA GLY A 47 -9.30 5.63 -7.28
C GLY A 47 -10.25 5.42 -6.10
N ILE A 48 -11.31 4.65 -6.30
CA ILE A 48 -12.28 4.32 -5.24
C ILE A 48 -11.82 3.15 -4.36
N THR A 49 -10.87 2.34 -4.84
CA THR A 49 -10.14 1.35 -4.04
C THR A 49 -8.63 1.51 -4.20
N PRO A 50 -7.80 0.96 -3.30
CA PRO A 50 -6.35 0.97 -3.45
C PRO A 50 -5.88 0.30 -4.75
N GLU A 51 -6.49 -0.83 -5.13
CA GLU A 51 -6.17 -1.58 -6.35
C GLU A 51 -6.49 -0.77 -7.60
N GLU A 52 -7.62 -0.06 -7.60
CA GLU A 52 -7.98 0.82 -8.70
C GLU A 52 -7.00 1.99 -8.81
N ALA A 53 -6.64 2.63 -7.69
CA ALA A 53 -5.66 3.71 -7.68
C ALA A 53 -4.30 3.23 -8.22
N CYS A 54 -3.87 2.01 -7.88
CA CYS A 54 -2.67 1.37 -8.46
C CYS A 54 -2.81 1.15 -9.97
N ARG A 55 -3.96 0.68 -10.45
CA ARG A 55 -4.24 0.46 -11.87
C ARG A 55 -4.21 1.77 -12.66
N LEU A 56 -4.82 2.83 -12.11
CA LEU A 56 -4.84 4.16 -12.73
C LEU A 56 -3.45 4.79 -12.75
N ALA A 57 -2.67 4.66 -11.68
CA ALA A 57 -1.28 5.12 -11.63
C ALA A 57 -0.41 4.46 -12.71
N ARG A 58 -0.52 3.13 -12.90
CA ARG A 58 0.19 2.43 -13.97
C ARG A 58 -0.18 2.93 -15.38
N LYS A 59 -1.43 3.37 -15.57
CA LYS A 59 -1.89 3.92 -16.85
C LYS A 59 -1.36 5.33 -17.08
N GLU A 60 -1.46 6.19 -16.06
CA GLU A 60 -1.03 7.60 -16.13
C GLU A 60 0.48 7.71 -16.30
N TRP A 61 1.23 7.03 -15.45
CA TRP A 61 2.69 7.14 -15.36
C TRP A 61 3.41 6.02 -16.11
N LYS A 62 2.80 5.50 -17.18
CA LYS A 62 3.37 4.42 -18.00
C LYS A 62 4.75 4.79 -18.55
N ARG A 63 4.97 6.06 -18.91
CA ARG A 63 6.26 6.56 -19.45
C ARG A 63 7.32 6.79 -18.36
N GLU A 64 6.89 6.91 -17.11
CA GLU A 64 7.74 7.18 -15.96
C GLU A 64 8.02 5.89 -15.17
N SER A 65 7.78 4.73 -15.78
CA SER A 65 8.06 3.40 -15.22
C SER A 65 7.50 3.19 -13.81
N PHE A 66 6.27 3.69 -13.56
CA PHE A 66 5.63 3.52 -12.26
C PHE A 66 5.50 2.04 -11.89
N THR A 67 5.98 1.70 -10.69
CA THR A 67 5.97 0.36 -10.14
C THR A 67 5.45 0.40 -8.70
N PRO A 68 4.32 -0.26 -8.38
CA PRO A 68 3.88 -0.40 -6.99
C PRO A 68 4.85 -1.32 -6.24
N LEU A 69 5.10 -1.00 -4.97
CA LEU A 69 6.04 -1.72 -4.14
C LEU A 69 5.45 -3.07 -3.72
N PHE A 70 6.18 -4.16 -3.97
CA PHE A 70 5.71 -5.49 -3.57
C PHE A 70 5.81 -5.68 -2.05
N CYS A 71 4.66 -5.71 -1.38
CA CYS A 71 4.55 -5.81 0.08
C CYS A 71 4.28 -7.26 0.57
N GLY A 72 4.39 -8.25 -0.33
CA GLY A 72 4.16 -9.66 -0.04
C GLY A 72 2.78 -10.17 -0.47
N SER A 73 2.49 -11.40 -0.06
CA SER A 73 1.22 -12.10 -0.33
C SER A 73 0.42 -12.22 0.96
N ARG A 74 -0.82 -11.73 0.94
CA ARG A 74 -1.81 -11.82 2.01
C ARG A 74 -2.64 -13.09 1.87
N PHE A 75 -2.75 -13.84 2.95
CA PHE A 75 -3.57 -15.05 3.07
C PHE A 75 -4.64 -14.83 4.14
N THR A 76 -5.89 -15.18 3.84
CA THR A 76 -7.01 -15.19 4.79
C THR A 76 -7.03 -16.50 5.58
N LEU A 77 -7.33 -16.45 6.87
CA LEU A 77 -7.37 -17.60 7.76
C LEU A 77 -8.81 -18.04 8.12
N PRO A 78 -9.07 -19.36 8.26
CA PRO A 78 -8.16 -20.47 7.95
C PRO A 78 -7.82 -20.50 6.45
N GLU A 79 -6.58 -20.86 6.10
CA GLU A 79 -6.06 -20.80 4.71
C GLU A 79 -6.99 -21.58 3.76
N ARG A 80 -7.79 -20.85 2.96
CA ARG A 80 -8.64 -21.42 1.89
C ARG A 80 -8.07 -21.14 0.50
N ASP A 81 -7.16 -20.17 0.40
CA ASP A 81 -6.58 -19.69 -0.85
C ASP A 81 -5.11 -20.16 -0.93
N GLU A 82 -4.81 -21.02 -1.90
CA GLU A 82 -3.48 -21.60 -2.11
C GLU A 82 -2.46 -20.58 -2.63
N HIS A 83 -2.91 -19.46 -3.21
CA HIS A 83 -2.03 -18.51 -3.90
C HIS A 83 -1.87 -17.18 -3.15
N GLY A 84 -2.87 -16.80 -2.36
CA GLY A 84 -2.89 -15.53 -1.65
C GLY A 84 -3.08 -14.33 -2.59
N SER A 85 -3.42 -13.18 -2.01
CA SER A 85 -3.62 -11.92 -2.73
C SER A 85 -2.43 -10.98 -2.53
N PHE A 86 -2.22 -10.01 -3.42
CA PHE A 86 -1.20 -8.98 -3.18
C PHE A 86 -1.53 -8.19 -1.91
N ALA A 87 -0.57 -8.11 -0.99
CA ALA A 87 -0.72 -7.33 0.23
C ALA A 87 -0.51 -5.83 -0.05
N LEU A 88 -1.32 -5.00 0.60
CA LEU A 88 -1.09 -3.56 0.70
C LEU A 88 0.00 -3.26 1.75
N PHE A 89 0.52 -2.03 1.74
CA PHE A 89 1.65 -1.67 2.63
C PHE A 89 1.20 -1.66 4.09
N HIS A 90 0.01 -1.12 4.38
CA HIS A 90 -0.53 -1.14 5.74
C HIS A 90 -0.83 -2.57 6.24
N GLN A 91 -1.20 -3.49 5.34
CA GLN A 91 -1.49 -4.89 5.68
C GLN A 91 -0.21 -5.65 6.02
N MET A 92 0.86 -5.41 5.25
CA MET A 92 2.18 -5.89 5.59
C MET A 92 2.61 -5.35 6.96
N GLY A 93 2.52 -4.04 7.18
CA GLY A 93 2.85 -3.43 8.47
C GLY A 93 2.08 -4.07 9.64
N ALA A 94 0.76 -4.22 9.51
CA ALA A 94 -0.07 -4.83 10.55
C ALA A 94 0.31 -6.30 10.86
N SER A 95 0.63 -7.07 9.82
CA SER A 95 1.09 -8.45 9.98
C SER A 95 2.44 -8.51 10.70
N TYR A 96 3.42 -7.70 10.30
CA TYR A 96 4.77 -7.71 10.88
C TYR A 96 4.87 -7.07 12.27
N ASP A 97 3.94 -6.18 12.63
CA ASP A 97 3.82 -5.60 13.96
C ASP A 97 3.18 -6.58 14.97
N SER A 98 2.37 -7.52 14.49
CA SER A 98 1.72 -8.52 15.33
C SER A 98 2.71 -9.60 15.83
N MET A 99 2.53 -10.05 17.07
CA MET A 99 3.43 -11.01 17.73
C MET A 99 3.59 -12.34 16.97
N ASN A 100 2.55 -12.78 16.25
CA ASN A 100 2.52 -14.07 15.54
C ASN A 100 2.36 -13.92 14.03
N GLY A 101 2.43 -12.71 13.48
CA GLY A 101 2.19 -12.44 12.06
C GLY A 101 0.71 -12.29 11.67
N ILE A 102 -0.23 -12.56 12.58
CA ILE A 102 -1.67 -12.57 12.30
C ILE A 102 -2.30 -11.26 12.74
N TYR A 103 -2.98 -10.59 11.82
CA TYR A 103 -3.79 -9.39 12.09
C TYR A 103 -5.24 -9.62 11.66
N TYR A 104 -6.17 -8.84 12.19
CA TYR A 104 -7.56 -8.85 11.74
C TYR A 104 -7.77 -7.77 10.69
N ASP A 105 -8.30 -8.14 9.52
CA ASP A 105 -8.62 -7.19 8.44
C ASP A 105 -10.10 -6.84 8.54
N ASP A 106 -10.40 -5.63 9.07
CA ASP A 106 -11.78 -5.15 9.27
C ASP A 106 -12.57 -5.02 7.96
N GLU A 107 -11.90 -4.81 6.83
CA GLU A 107 -12.56 -4.66 5.53
C GLU A 107 -13.04 -6.02 5.00
N LEU A 108 -12.28 -7.09 5.27
CA LEU A 108 -12.65 -8.46 4.91
C LEU A 108 -13.47 -9.17 5.99
N GLY A 109 -13.34 -8.78 7.25
CA GLY A 109 -13.94 -9.46 8.40
C GLY A 109 -13.25 -10.77 8.78
N PHE A 110 -12.00 -10.97 8.33
CA PHE A 110 -11.23 -12.20 8.57
C PHE A 110 -9.83 -11.91 9.12
N SER A 111 -9.29 -12.85 9.90
CA SER A 111 -7.88 -12.86 10.26
C SER A 111 -7.02 -13.14 9.03
N CYS A 112 -5.93 -12.39 8.89
CA CYS A 112 -5.04 -12.42 7.75
C CYS A 112 -3.58 -12.52 8.19
N ILE A 113 -2.73 -13.05 7.32
CA ILE A 113 -1.27 -13.07 7.48
C ILE A 113 -0.61 -12.64 6.17
N VAL A 114 0.48 -11.88 6.24
CA VAL A 114 1.29 -11.53 5.08
C VAL A 114 2.59 -12.33 5.12
N LYS A 115 2.92 -12.97 3.99
CA LYS A 115 4.18 -13.71 3.80
C LYS A 115 4.95 -13.15 2.61
N ASN A 116 6.24 -13.44 2.54
CA ASN A 116 7.11 -13.09 1.40
C ASN A 116 7.19 -11.58 1.08
N ALA A 117 7.15 -10.70 2.08
CA ALA A 117 7.35 -9.27 1.86
C ALA A 117 8.78 -8.99 1.32
N SER A 118 8.89 -8.02 0.41
CA SER A 118 10.21 -7.62 -0.11
C SER A 118 11.05 -6.94 0.99
N LYS A 119 12.38 -7.07 0.90
CA LYS A 119 13.30 -6.37 1.82
C LYS A 119 13.12 -4.86 1.76
N GLU A 120 12.95 -4.31 0.56
CA GLU A 120 12.72 -2.89 0.34
C GLU A 120 11.45 -2.40 1.07
N ALA A 121 10.35 -3.15 1.02
CA ALA A 121 9.14 -2.79 1.74
C ALA A 121 9.32 -2.82 3.26
N LEU A 122 10.02 -3.83 3.79
CA LEU A 122 10.30 -3.93 5.23
C LEU A 122 11.24 -2.83 5.73
N GLU A 123 12.29 -2.51 4.96
CA GLU A 123 13.20 -1.42 5.26
C GLU A 123 12.48 -0.07 5.26
N LEU A 124 11.63 0.17 4.25
CA LEU A 124 10.82 1.39 4.20
C LEU A 124 9.84 1.47 5.37
N TRP A 125 9.17 0.38 5.71
CA TRP A 125 8.24 0.35 6.84
C TRP A 125 8.94 0.67 8.16
N ARG A 126 10.12 0.10 8.39
CA ARG A 126 10.94 0.41 9.59
C ARG A 126 11.41 1.86 9.63
N ALA A 127 11.68 2.48 8.48
CA ALA A 127 12.09 3.88 8.39
C ALA A 127 10.93 4.88 8.60
N LEU A 128 9.68 4.42 8.44
CA LEU A 128 8.46 5.22 8.61
C LEU A 128 7.80 5.03 9.99
N GLN A 129 8.32 4.13 10.82
CA GLN A 129 7.96 3.95 12.23
C GLN A 129 8.67 5.00 13.09
#